data_AF-J7S9E7-F1
#
_entry.id   AF-J7S9E7-F1
#
_cell.length_a   1.000
_cell.length_b   1.000
_cell.length_c   1.000
_cell.angle_alpha   90.00
_cell.angle_beta   90.00
_cell.angle_gamma   90.00
#
_symmetry.space_group_name_H-M   'P 1'
#
loop_
_entity.id
_entity.type
_entity.pdbx_description
1 polymer ?
#
loop_
_entity_poly.entity_id
_entity_poly.type
_entity_poly.pdbx_seq_one_letter_code
_entity_poly.pdbx_strand_id
1 'polypeptide(L)'
;MSCSEDSVREFQETAVERCAEHELLRQQRTHLERLLYRKKYLCKELQLLYLQIDKTRNYQEFLDVLTHSRPLLREIFTMESQQRAVQAGNLRAPDIDWVDKFGINLEDYVVDNDRLLSLYNEGLL
;
A
#
# COMPACT_ATOMS: atom_id res chain seq x y z
N MET A 1 -39.85 -11.66 -15.96
CA MET A 1 -38.98 -10.52 -15.62
C MET A 1 -39.03 -10.25 -14.10
N SER A 2 -38.81 -11.25 -13.24
CA SER A 2 -38.86 -11.08 -11.76
C SER A 2 -37.52 -11.31 -11.05
N CYS A 3 -36.57 -12.04 -11.65
CA CYS A 3 -35.27 -12.33 -11.00
C CYS A 3 -34.43 -11.10 -10.64
N SER A 4 -34.62 -9.96 -11.32
CA SER A 4 -33.80 -8.76 -11.07
C SER A 4 -34.27 -7.96 -9.86
N GLU A 5 -35.57 -7.99 -9.52
CA GLU A 5 -36.09 -7.22 -8.39
C GLU A 5 -35.81 -7.95 -7.07
N ASP A 6 -35.88 -9.28 -7.06
CA ASP A 6 -35.60 -10.10 -5.88
C ASP A 6 -34.13 -9.97 -5.44
N SER A 7 -33.19 -9.96 -6.38
CA SER A 7 -31.75 -9.82 -6.08
C SER A 7 -31.39 -8.41 -5.57
N VAL A 8 -32.04 -7.36 -6.09
CA VAL A 8 -31.85 -5.99 -5.62
C VAL A 8 -32.41 -5.81 -4.21
N ARG A 9 -33.53 -6.47 -3.89
CA ARG A 9 -34.15 -6.44 -2.56
C ARG A 9 -33.30 -7.18 -1.52
N GLU A 10 -32.77 -8.35 -1.87
CA GLU A 10 -31.81 -9.07 -1.04
C GLU A 10 -30.54 -8.25 -0.76
N PHE A 11 -30.01 -7.56 -1.77
CA PHE A 11 -28.85 -6.66 -1.59
C PHE A 11 -29.16 -5.47 -0.66
N GLN A 12 -30.35 -4.90 -0.75
CA GLN A 12 -30.79 -3.77 0.10
C GLN A 12 -31.12 -4.20 1.54
N GLU A 13 -31.57 -5.43 1.75
CA GLU A 13 -31.88 -5.99 3.08
C GLU A 13 -30.66 -6.60 3.77
N THR A 14 -29.62 -6.97 3.00
CA THR A 14 -28.39 -7.52 3.56
C THR A 14 -27.57 -6.41 4.22
N ALA A 15 -27.48 -6.46 5.55
CA ALA A 15 -26.64 -5.56 6.32
C ALA A 15 -25.20 -5.57 5.76
N VAL A 16 -24.64 -4.38 5.52
CA VAL A 16 -23.30 -4.16 4.93
C VAL A 16 -22.21 -5.00 5.61
N GLU A 17 -22.36 -5.26 6.92
CA GLU A 17 -21.46 -6.10 7.70
C GLU A 17 -21.39 -7.58 7.26
N ARG A 18 -22.41 -8.08 6.55
CA ARG A 18 -22.49 -9.45 6.02
C ARG A 18 -21.96 -9.57 4.59
N CYS A 19 -21.64 -8.46 3.93
CA CYS A 19 -21.07 -8.47 2.59
C CYS A 19 -19.59 -8.87 2.64
N ALA A 20 -19.19 -9.87 1.84
CA ALA A 20 -17.80 -10.33 1.78
C ALA A 20 -16.82 -9.21 1.37
N GLU A 21 -17.25 -8.31 0.48
CA GLU A 21 -16.51 -7.12 0.06
C GLU A 21 -16.25 -6.15 1.22
N HIS A 22 -17.22 -5.97 2.10
CA HIS A 22 -17.08 -5.11 3.27
C HIS A 22 -16.08 -5.70 4.29
N GLU A 23 -16.07 -7.02 4.48
CA GLU A 23 -15.08 -7.69 5.32
C GLU A 23 -13.66 -7.56 4.73
N LEU A 24 -13.52 -7.68 3.40
CA LEU A 24 -12.24 -7.42 2.71
C LEU A 24 -11.78 -5.97 2.90
N LEU A 25 -12.66 -4.99 2.73
CA LEU A 25 -12.35 -3.58 2.97
C LEU A 25 -11.97 -3.31 4.43
N ARG A 26 -12.62 -3.97 5.38
CA ARG A 26 -12.29 -3.86 6.82
C ARG A 26 -10.90 -4.43 7.13
N GLN A 27 -10.55 -5.56 6.53
CA GLN A 27 -9.22 -6.16 6.65
C GLN A 27 -8.15 -5.24 6.04
N GLN A 28 -8.40 -4.70 4.84
CA GLN A 28 -7.51 -3.72 4.21
C GLN A 28 -7.36 -2.45 5.06
N ARG A 29 -8.46 -1.91 5.61
CA ARG A 29 -8.42 -0.75 6.51
C ARG A 29 -7.53 -1.04 7.71
N THR A 30 -7.73 -2.19 8.36
CA THR A 30 -6.94 -2.60 9.53
C THR A 30 -5.46 -2.76 9.17
N HIS A 31 -5.16 -3.30 8.00
CA HIS A 31 -3.78 -3.42 7.50
C HIS A 31 -3.15 -2.04 7.28
N LEU A 32 -3.86 -1.12 6.63
CA LEU A 32 -3.40 0.25 6.39
C LEU A 32 -3.22 1.04 7.70
N GLU A 33 -4.12 0.89 8.67
CA GLU A 33 -3.99 1.49 10.00
C GLU A 33 -2.73 1.01 10.72
N ARG A 34 -2.42 -0.29 10.66
CA ARG A 34 -1.18 -0.85 11.22
C ARG A 34 0.07 -0.30 10.51
N LEU A 35 0.04 -0.23 9.19
CA LEU A 35 1.14 0.36 8.41
C LEU A 35 1.35 1.83 8.76
N LEU A 36 0.27 2.60 8.90
CA LEU A 36 0.32 4.00 9.28
C LEU A 36 0.90 4.17 10.68
N TYR A 37 0.49 3.35 11.64
CA TYR A 37 1.07 3.34 12.99
C TYR A 37 2.58 3.06 12.95
N ARG A 38 3.01 2.03 12.22
CA ARG A 38 4.42 1.68 12.06
C ARG A 38 5.23 2.82 11.44
N LYS A 39 4.71 3.48 10.39
CA LYS A 39 5.36 4.65 9.77
C LYS A 39 5.50 5.81 10.77
N LYS A 40 4.44 6.12 11.53
CA LYS A 40 4.50 7.17 12.56
C LYS A 40 5.54 6.87 13.64
N TYR A 41 5.60 5.61 14.08
CA TYR A 41 6.61 5.17 15.05
C TYR A 41 8.02 5.37 14.50
N LEU A 42 8.30 4.89 13.29
CA LEU A 42 9.60 5.06 12.64
C LEU A 42 9.98 6.53 12.47
N CYS A 43 9.07 7.40 12.05
CA CYS A 43 9.35 8.83 11.94
C CYS A 43 9.78 9.44 13.29
N LYS A 44 9.15 9.05 14.40
CA LYS A 44 9.53 9.52 15.74
C LYS A 44 10.92 9.04 16.16
N GLU A 45 11.19 7.76 15.95
CA GLU A 45 12.52 7.17 16.22
C GLU A 45 13.62 7.86 15.41
N LEU A 46 13.33 8.20 14.15
CA LEU A 46 14.25 8.90 13.26
C LEU A 46 14.49 10.35 13.71
N GLN A 47 13.45 11.04 14.18
CA GLN A 47 13.59 12.35 14.82
C GLN A 47 14.46 12.30 16.08
N LEU A 48 14.28 11.28 16.92
CA LEU A 48 15.11 11.06 18.10
C LEU A 48 16.56 10.78 17.73
N LEU A 49 16.80 9.96 16.70
CA LEU A 49 18.14 9.70 16.19
C LEU A 49 18.82 10.98 15.71
N TYR A 50 18.13 11.81 14.92
CA TYR A 50 18.68 13.10 14.49
C TYR A 50 19.04 14.00 15.67
N LEU A 51 18.17 14.07 16.68
CA LEU A 51 18.44 14.84 17.90
C LEU A 51 19.65 14.29 18.66
N GLN A 52 19.84 12.97 18.70
CA GLN A 52 20.99 12.35 19.35
C GLN A 52 22.28 12.63 18.57
N ILE A 53 22.26 12.54 17.25
CA ILE A 53 23.39 12.85 16.37
C ILE A 53 23.80 14.33 16.55
N ASP A 54 22.84 15.25 16.58
CA ASP A 54 23.08 16.69 16.75
C ASP A 54 23.78 17.01 18.10
N LYS A 55 23.56 16.17 19.11
CA LYS A 55 24.18 16.32 20.43
C LYS A 55 25.58 15.73 20.54
N THR A 56 26.04 14.98 19.53
CA THR A 56 27.37 14.36 19.57
C THR A 56 28.46 15.41 19.39
N ARG A 57 29.52 15.33 20.20
CA ARG A 57 30.62 16.31 20.21
C ARG A 57 31.90 15.78 19.59
N ASN A 58 31.99 14.47 19.39
CA ASN A 58 33.14 13.81 18.80
C ASN A 58 32.72 12.60 17.96
N TYR A 59 33.65 12.12 17.14
CA TYR A 59 33.42 11.02 16.20
C TYR A 59 33.08 9.69 16.88
N GLN A 60 33.60 9.43 18.08
CA GLN A 60 33.29 8.22 18.83
C GLN A 60 31.84 8.21 19.33
N GLU A 61 31.37 9.31 19.93
CA GLU A 61 29.98 9.47 20.33
C GLU A 61 29.02 9.33 19.15
N PHE A 62 29.40 9.85 17.98
CA PHE A 62 28.64 9.66 16.74
C PHE A 62 28.55 8.19 16.33
N LEU A 63 29.68 7.47 16.32
CA LEU A 63 29.68 6.04 16.03
C LEU A 63 28.88 5.25 17.06
N ASP A 64 28.96 5.62 18.34
CA ASP A 64 28.19 4.99 19.40
C ASP A 64 26.68 5.19 19.15
N VAL A 65 26.22 6.41 18.86
CA VAL A 65 24.81 6.68 18.53
C VAL A 65 24.35 5.88 17.29
N LEU A 66 25.19 5.80 16.24
CA LEU A 66 24.88 5.00 15.05
C LEU A 66 24.84 3.49 15.34
N THR A 67 25.74 2.98 16.19
CA THR A 67 25.77 1.56 16.53
C THR A 67 24.57 1.14 17.38
N HIS A 68 24.14 1.99 18.32
CA HIS A 68 22.92 1.76 19.11
C HIS A 68 21.64 1.83 18.25
N SER A 69 21.64 2.65 17.20
CA SER A 69 20.49 2.82 16.28
C SER A 69 20.50 1.90 15.06
N ARG A 70 21.42 0.93 14.98
CA ARG A 70 21.51 -0.06 13.89
C ARG A 70 20.18 -0.75 13.53
N PRO A 71 19.34 -1.20 14.48
CA PRO A 71 18.08 -1.85 14.15
C PRO A 71 17.13 -0.92 13.38
N LEU A 72 17.03 0.34 13.81
CA LEU A 72 16.23 1.37 13.18
C LEU A 72 16.72 1.67 11.77
N LEU A 73 18.04 1.88 11.62
CA LEU A 73 18.66 2.12 10.31
C LEU A 73 18.44 0.96 9.35
N ARG A 74 18.58 -0.29 9.82
CA ARG A 74 18.31 -1.49 9.02
C ARG A 74 16.86 -1.54 8.55
N GLU A 75 15.90 -1.22 9.43
CA GLU A 75 14.49 -1.19 9.08
C GLU A 75 14.19 -0.11 8.03
N ILE A 76 14.74 1.09 8.19
CA ILE A 76 14.61 2.20 7.23
C ILE A 76 15.15 1.81 5.87
N PHE A 77 16.38 1.29 5.80
CA PHE A 77 16.99 0.88 4.52
C PHE A 77 16.24 -0.28 3.87
N THR A 78 15.64 -1.19 4.65
CA THR A 78 14.82 -2.28 4.12
C THR A 78 13.48 -1.76 3.57
N MET A 79 12.86 -0.77 4.23
CA MET A 79 11.64 -0.14 3.71
C MET A 79 11.92 0.69 2.46
N GLU A 80 13.04 1.39 2.42
CA GLU A 80 13.45 2.19 1.26
C GLU A 80 13.78 1.30 0.06
N SER A 81 14.43 0.15 0.27
CA SER A 81 14.70 -0.81 -0.82
C SER A 81 13.41 -1.41 -1.38
N GLN A 82 12.42 -1.70 -0.52
CA GLN A 82 11.10 -2.13 -0.95
C GLN A 82 10.37 -1.03 -1.73
N GLN A 83 10.41 0.23 -1.27
CA GLN A 83 9.81 1.35 -2.00
C GLN A 83 10.49 1.60 -3.34
N ARG A 84 11.83 1.50 -3.41
CA ARG A 84 12.57 1.58 -4.66
C ARG A 84 12.24 0.42 -5.59
N ALA A 85 12.02 -0.80 -5.08
CA ALA A 85 11.57 -1.92 -5.90
C ALA A 85 10.15 -1.74 -6.46
N VAL A 86 9.24 -1.13 -5.67
CA VAL A 86 7.90 -0.76 -6.14
C VAL A 86 7.97 0.36 -7.19
N GLN A 87 8.77 1.40 -6.96
CA GLN A 87 8.95 2.52 -7.90
C GLN A 87 9.71 2.12 -9.18
N ALA A 88 10.62 1.15 -9.08
CA ALA A 88 11.36 0.59 -10.22
C ALA A 88 10.55 -0.47 -11.01
N GLY A 89 9.24 -0.60 -10.74
CA GLY A 89 8.35 -1.51 -11.49
C GLY A 89 8.50 -3.00 -11.18
N ASN A 90 9.31 -3.38 -10.18
CA ASN A 90 9.58 -4.78 -9.85
C ASN A 90 8.58 -5.41 -8.88
N LEU A 91 7.66 -4.63 -8.33
CA LEU A 91 6.45 -5.12 -7.69
C LEU A 91 5.28 -4.45 -8.40
N ARG A 92 4.82 -5.09 -9.48
CA ARG A 92 3.54 -4.80 -10.13
C ARG A 92 2.49 -4.54 -9.04
N ALA A 93 1.64 -3.54 -9.25
CA ALA A 93 0.31 -3.51 -8.65
C ALA A 93 -0.28 -4.93 -8.69
N PRO A 94 -1.07 -5.36 -7.68
CA PRO A 94 -1.62 -6.71 -7.67
C PRO A 94 -2.19 -7.02 -9.05
N ASP A 95 -1.58 -8.01 -9.72
CA ASP A 95 -1.92 -8.38 -11.08
C ASP A 95 -3.30 -9.02 -11.00
N ILE A 96 -4.33 -8.18 -11.13
CA ILE A 96 -5.72 -8.63 -11.14
C ILE A 96 -5.88 -9.28 -12.49
N ASP A 97 -6.08 -10.59 -12.49
CA ASP A 97 -6.40 -11.33 -13.70
C ASP A 97 -7.82 -10.95 -14.16
N TRP A 98 -7.90 -9.87 -14.94
CA TRP A 98 -9.15 -9.29 -15.42
C TRP A 98 -9.89 -10.23 -16.37
N VAL A 99 -9.14 -11.04 -17.10
CA VAL A 99 -9.69 -12.00 -18.08
C VAL A 99 -10.35 -13.15 -17.35
N ASP A 100 -9.65 -13.80 -16.42
CA ASP A 100 -10.18 -14.98 -15.73
C ASP A 100 -11.25 -14.61 -14.68
N LYS A 101 -11.14 -13.44 -14.03
CA LYS A 101 -12.10 -13.05 -12.98
C LYS A 101 -13.33 -12.31 -13.49
N PHE A 102 -13.19 -11.51 -14.56
CA PHE A 102 -14.25 -10.62 -15.02
C PHE A 102 -14.59 -10.80 -16.49
N GLY A 103 -13.86 -11.65 -17.23
CA GLY A 103 -14.05 -11.83 -18.67
C GLY A 103 -13.68 -10.59 -19.49
N ILE A 104 -12.94 -9.66 -18.90
CA ILE A 104 -12.57 -8.39 -19.53
C ILE A 104 -11.13 -8.49 -19.99
N ASN A 105 -10.91 -8.39 -21.30
CA ASN A 105 -9.57 -8.15 -21.83
C ASN A 105 -9.18 -6.70 -21.55
N LEU A 106 -8.26 -6.51 -20.59
CA LEU A 106 -7.82 -5.20 -20.17
C LEU A 106 -7.21 -4.40 -21.33
N GLU A 107 -6.49 -5.06 -22.23
CA GLU A 107 -5.85 -4.41 -23.38
C GLU A 107 -6.90 -3.81 -24.33
N ASP A 108 -7.94 -4.59 -24.67
CA ASP A 108 -9.04 -4.12 -25.51
C ASP A 108 -9.82 -2.99 -24.81
N TYR A 109 -10.07 -3.13 -23.50
CA TYR A 109 -10.83 -2.15 -22.71
C TYR A 109 -10.10 -0.81 -22.53
N VAL A 110 -8.76 -0.85 -22.43
CA VAL A 110 -7.91 0.34 -22.29
C VAL A 110 -7.76 1.05 -23.63
N VAL A 111 -7.66 0.33 -24.75
CA VAL A 111 -7.59 0.90 -26.11
C VAL A 111 -8.88 1.63 -26.47
N ASP A 112 -10.04 1.13 -26.01
CA ASP A 112 -11.34 1.78 -26.24
C ASP A 112 -11.55 3.08 -25.43
N ASN A 113 -10.67 3.38 -24.46
CA ASN A 113 -10.77 4.56 -23.61
C ASN A 113 -9.46 5.37 -23.64
N ASP A 114 -9.43 6.44 -24.42
CA ASP A 114 -8.27 7.34 -24.57
C ASP A 114 -7.67 7.82 -23.24
N ARG A 115 -8.54 8.03 -22.23
CA ARG A 115 -8.12 8.45 -20.87
C ARG A 115 -7.48 7.32 -20.06
N LEU A 116 -7.90 6.07 -20.27
CA LEU A 116 -7.28 4.91 -19.63
C LEU A 116 -5.99 4.55 -20.36
N LEU A 117 -5.96 4.69 -21.69
CA LEU A 117 -4.76 4.50 -22.50
C LEU A 117 -3.65 5.47 -22.09
N SER A 118 -3.96 6.74 -21.82
CA SER A 118 -2.97 7.70 -21.32
C SER A 118 -2.40 7.28 -19.96
N LEU A 119 -3.26 6.82 -19.04
CA LEU A 119 -2.85 6.37 -17.70
C LEU A 119 -2.06 5.05 -17.73
N TYR A 120 -2.40 4.16 -18.66
CA TYR A 120 -1.68 2.90 -18.89
C TYR A 120 -0.28 3.16 -19.44
N ASN A 121 -0.16 4.06 -20.42
CA ASN A 121 1.14 4.46 -20.98
C ASN A 121 2.02 5.21 -19.96
N GLU A 122 1.41 5.87 -18.98
CA GLU A 122 2.11 6.53 -17.86
C GLU A 122 2.49 5.56 -16.72
N GLY A 123 2.13 4.27 -16.81
CA GLY A 123 2.42 3.25 -15.80
C GLY A 123 1.64 3.45 -14.48
N LEU A 124 0.49 4.13 -14.56
CA LEU A 124 -0.38 4.46 -13.42
C LEU A 124 -1.59 3.51 -13.29
N LEU A 125 -1.71 2.54 -14.20
CA LEU A 125 -2.65 1.42 -14.20
C LEU A 125 -1.86 0.11 -14.08
#